data_AF-A0A7C7CBJ5-F1
#
_entry.id   AF-A0A7C7CBJ5-F1
#
_cell.length_a   1.000
_cell.length_b   1.000
_cell.length_c   1.000
_cell.angle_alpha   90.00
_cell.angle_beta   90.00
_cell.angle_gamma   90.00
#
_symmetry.space_group_name_H-M   'P 1'
#
loop_
_entity.id
_entity.type
_entity.pdbx_description
1 polymer ?
#
loop_
_entity_poly.entity_id
_entity_poly.type
_entity_poly.pdbx_seq_one_letter_code
_entity_poly.pdbx_strand_id
1 'polypeptide(L)'
;MVLGIDISTSITGFAVAGDGQLLHYSSIDLRKYKGPFDKANALKEYIEDLFENYQLDQEGSVGWGSSDHPITHIYIEQPLHMFMKGRSSAKTLSTLMTFNGIVSWLVYELFEIEPQYIAATSARKQCGIKVKRGLKAKEVVLKHLLEHEKAFKIEYTKFGNPKPESYDRADAIVVAKAGDIIEKNLELDQA
;
A
#
# COMPACT_ATOMS: atom_id res chain seq x y z
N MET A 1 -9.23 8.65 7.26
CA MET A 1 -8.67 8.25 5.93
C MET A 1 -8.01 6.88 6.03
N VAL A 2 -7.70 6.25 4.89
CA VAL A 2 -7.11 4.90 4.81
C VAL A 2 -5.70 4.94 4.23
N LEU A 3 -4.74 4.34 4.94
CA LEU A 3 -3.39 4.04 4.43
C LEU A 3 -3.34 2.62 3.88
N GLY A 4 -3.03 2.48 2.59
CA GLY A 4 -2.77 1.19 1.94
C GLY A 4 -1.28 0.97 1.68
N ILE A 5 -0.80 -0.24 1.97
CA ILE A 5 0.62 -0.60 1.83
C ILE A 5 0.77 -1.92 1.06
N ASP A 6 1.59 -1.93 0.01
CA ASP A 6 2.07 -3.15 -0.67
C ASP A 6 3.54 -3.40 -0.28
N ILE A 7 3.75 -4.31 0.66
CA ILE A 7 5.07 -4.56 1.23
C ILE A 7 5.83 -5.58 0.38
N SER A 8 6.97 -5.16 -0.14
CA SER A 8 7.91 -6.03 -0.84
C SER A 8 9.34 -5.71 -0.46
N THR A 9 10.19 -6.73 -0.49
CA THR A 9 11.62 -6.55 -0.19
C THR A 9 12.36 -5.79 -1.29
N SER A 10 11.76 -5.57 -2.46
CA SER A 10 12.39 -4.83 -3.56
C SER A 10 11.89 -3.40 -3.64
N ILE A 11 10.58 -3.20 -3.72
CA ILE A 11 9.95 -1.88 -3.80
C ILE A 11 8.68 -1.96 -2.96
N THR A 12 8.55 -1.15 -1.93
CA THR A 12 7.30 -1.06 -1.14
C THR A 12 6.48 0.12 -1.63
N GLY A 13 5.20 -0.11 -1.92
CA GLY A 13 4.26 0.94 -2.31
C GLY A 13 3.42 1.44 -1.14
N PHE A 14 3.09 2.73 -1.15
CA PHE A 14 2.19 3.37 -0.19
C PHE A 14 1.13 4.18 -0.94
N ALA A 15 -0.08 4.23 -0.40
CA ALA A 15 -1.12 5.13 -0.87
C ALA A 15 -2.06 5.55 0.27
N VAL A 16 -2.56 6.78 0.22
CA VAL A 16 -3.59 7.29 1.13
C VAL A 16 -4.83 7.61 0.32
N ALA A 17 -5.97 7.07 0.75
CA ALA A 17 -7.27 7.33 0.15
C ALA A 17 -8.28 7.78 1.21
N GLY A 18 -9.23 8.61 0.81
CA GLY A 18 -10.33 9.06 1.66
C GLY A 18 -11.45 9.60 0.79
N ASP A 19 -12.69 9.35 1.18
CA ASP A 19 -13.88 9.85 0.46
C ASP A 19 -13.88 9.49 -1.04
N GLY A 20 -13.29 8.32 -1.37
CA GLY A 20 -13.26 7.77 -2.73
C GLY A 20 -12.17 8.39 -3.60
N GLN A 21 -11.40 9.32 -3.04
CA GLN A 21 -10.33 10.04 -3.71
C GLN A 21 -8.96 9.46 -3.32
N LEU A 22 -8.05 9.42 -4.29
CA LEU A 22 -6.64 9.15 -4.06
C LEU A 22 -5.97 10.46 -3.64
N LEU A 23 -5.45 10.53 -2.42
CA LEU A 23 -4.86 11.73 -1.84
C LEU A 23 -3.34 11.74 -1.98
N HIS A 24 -2.72 10.58 -1.83
CA HIS A 24 -1.27 10.42 -1.94
C HIS A 24 -0.89 9.03 -2.40
N TYR A 25 0.23 8.91 -3.11
CA TYR A 25 0.84 7.62 -3.44
C TYR A 25 2.35 7.76 -3.66
N SER A 26 3.10 6.75 -3.25
CA SER A 26 4.56 6.74 -3.34
C SER A 26 5.11 5.32 -3.34
N SER A 27 6.42 5.21 -3.55
CA SER A 27 7.13 3.94 -3.40
C SER A 27 8.56 4.15 -2.94
N ILE A 28 9.08 3.21 -2.16
CA ILE A 28 10.48 3.21 -1.72
C ILE A 28 11.21 2.03 -2.37
N ASP A 29 12.25 2.33 -3.14
CA ASP A 29 13.14 1.32 -3.74
C ASP A 29 14.15 0.81 -2.70
N LEU A 30 13.95 -0.43 -2.29
CA LEU A 30 14.70 -1.11 -1.25
C LEU A 30 15.84 -1.98 -1.79
N ARG A 31 16.02 -2.05 -3.12
CA ARG A 31 17.01 -2.96 -3.75
C ARG A 31 18.45 -2.64 -3.37
N LYS A 32 18.74 -1.38 -3.01
CA LYS A 32 20.07 -0.94 -2.58
C LYS A 32 20.42 -1.30 -1.13
N TYR A 33 19.44 -1.65 -0.30
CA TYR A 33 19.62 -1.98 1.12
C TYR A 33 19.78 -3.49 1.34
N LYS A 34 20.58 -3.88 2.34
CA LYS A 34 20.94 -5.28 2.58
C LYS A 34 20.18 -5.87 3.78
N GLY A 35 19.57 -7.03 3.58
CA GLY A 35 18.83 -7.71 4.65
C GLY A 35 17.52 -6.98 5.04
N PRO A 36 16.75 -7.55 5.96
CA PRO A 36 15.44 -7.03 6.33
C PRO A 36 15.50 -5.77 7.21
N PHE A 37 16.51 -5.64 8.09
CA PHE A 37 16.58 -4.52 9.03
C PHE A 37 17.00 -3.20 8.36
N ASP A 38 18.01 -3.20 7.48
CA ASP A 38 18.38 -1.98 6.74
C ASP A 38 17.22 -1.48 5.86
N LYS A 39 16.45 -2.42 5.30
CA LYS A 39 15.24 -2.10 4.53
C LYS A 39 14.14 -1.54 5.43
N ALA A 40 13.98 -2.09 6.62
CA ALA A 40 13.01 -1.61 7.60
C ALA A 40 13.35 -0.19 8.08
N ASN A 41 14.63 0.11 8.33
CA ASN A 41 15.08 1.46 8.68
C ASN A 41 14.79 2.47 7.54
N ALA A 42 15.06 2.09 6.29
CA ALA A 42 14.75 2.94 5.14
C ALA A 42 13.26 3.20 4.97
N LEU A 43 12.40 2.23 5.31
CA LEU A 43 10.96 2.45 5.33
C LEU A 43 10.52 3.26 6.56
N LYS A 44 11.17 3.08 7.71
CA LYS A 44 10.84 3.76 8.95
C LYS A 44 10.90 5.28 8.76
N GLU A 45 11.98 5.80 8.18
CA GLU A 45 12.11 7.24 7.86
C GLU A 45 10.91 7.74 7.05
N TYR A 46 10.50 6.98 6.04
CA TYR A 46 9.36 7.34 5.20
C TYR A 46 7.99 7.24 5.92
N ILE A 47 7.85 6.25 6.80
CA ILE A 47 6.63 6.04 7.59
C ILE A 47 6.51 7.15 8.65
N GLU A 48 7.62 7.61 9.23
CA GLU A 48 7.68 8.78 10.12
C GLU A 48 7.21 10.05 9.38
N ASP A 49 7.72 10.31 8.17
CA ASP A 49 7.24 11.42 7.35
C ASP A 49 5.73 11.32 7.07
N LEU A 50 5.21 10.12 6.76
CA LEU A 50 3.78 9.91 6.56
C LEU A 50 2.98 10.19 7.84
N PHE A 51 3.48 9.74 8.99
CA PHE A 51 2.83 10.00 10.27
C PHE A 51 2.77 11.49 10.55
N GLU A 52 3.88 12.22 10.40
CA GLU A 52 3.90 13.67 10.60
C GLU A 52 2.91 14.39 9.67
N ASN A 53 2.88 14.01 8.38
CA ASN A 53 2.01 14.65 7.39
C ASN A 53 0.51 14.44 7.64
N TYR A 54 0.13 13.33 8.28
CA TYR A 54 -1.26 12.92 8.38
C TYR A 54 -1.81 12.89 9.80
N GLN A 55 -0.98 12.80 10.83
CA GLN A 55 -1.41 12.74 12.23
C GLN A 55 -1.16 14.06 12.95
N LEU A 56 -0.10 14.78 12.58
CA LEU A 56 0.27 16.04 13.24
C LEU A 56 -0.30 17.25 12.48
N ASP A 57 -0.65 18.28 13.23
CA ASP A 57 -1.06 19.56 12.67
C ASP A 57 0.10 20.22 11.91
N GLN A 58 -0.18 20.71 10.71
CA GLN A 58 0.73 21.62 10.01
C GLN A 58 0.67 22.97 10.72
N GLU A 59 1.83 23.52 11.08
CA GLU A 59 2.02 24.72 11.91
C GLU A 59 0.96 25.83 11.66
N GLY A 60 0.00 26.00 12.60
CA GLY A 60 -1.08 26.99 12.49
C GLY A 60 -2.41 26.63 13.17
N SER A 61 -2.64 25.35 13.50
CA SER A 61 -3.83 24.90 14.23
C SER A 61 -3.80 25.34 15.70
N VAL A 62 -4.85 26.02 16.17
CA VAL A 62 -4.99 26.45 17.57
C VAL A 62 -5.50 25.27 18.39
N GLY A 63 -4.62 24.31 18.68
CA GLY A 63 -4.95 23.10 19.43
C GLY A 63 -3.76 22.14 19.55
N TRP A 64 -3.77 21.29 20.56
CA TRP A 64 -2.78 20.22 20.70
C TRP A 64 -3.09 19.10 19.69
N GLY A 65 -2.43 19.14 18.53
CA GLY A 65 -1.87 17.99 17.83
C GLY A 65 -2.84 16.98 17.22
N SER A 66 -3.78 17.41 16.38
CA SER A 66 -4.61 16.46 15.63
C SER A 66 -4.99 17.03 14.26
N SER A 67 -4.48 16.40 13.20
CA SER A 67 -4.86 16.68 11.82
C SER A 67 -6.39 16.67 11.62
N ASP A 68 -6.91 17.62 10.84
CA ASP A 68 -8.34 17.67 10.43
C ASP A 68 -8.79 16.40 9.69
N HIS A 69 -7.83 15.73 9.04
CA HIS A 69 -8.05 14.51 8.28
C HIS A 69 -6.97 13.49 8.67
N PRO A 70 -7.14 12.74 9.76
CA PRO A 70 -6.16 11.74 10.15
C PRO A 70 -6.31 10.43 9.36
N ILE A 71 -5.21 9.68 9.25
CA ILE A 71 -5.31 8.26 8.89
C ILE A 71 -5.93 7.55 10.10
N THR A 72 -7.02 6.85 9.87
CA THR A 72 -7.80 6.15 10.92
C THR A 72 -7.82 4.64 10.70
N HIS A 73 -7.53 4.18 9.48
CA HIS A 73 -7.49 2.76 9.13
C HIS A 73 -6.26 2.47 8.29
N ILE A 74 -5.69 1.28 8.47
CA ILE A 74 -4.50 0.82 7.75
C ILE A 74 -4.79 -0.54 7.15
N TYR A 75 -4.52 -0.68 5.85
CA TYR A 75 -4.64 -1.92 5.11
C TYR A 75 -3.32 -2.33 4.48
N ILE A 76 -2.95 -3.59 4.61
CA ILE A 76 -1.71 -4.16 4.08
C ILE A 76 -2.04 -5.33 3.14
N GLU A 77 -1.38 -5.41 1.98
CA GLU A 77 -1.48 -6.59 1.13
C GLU A 77 -0.97 -7.83 1.89
N GLN A 78 -1.82 -8.85 1.98
CA GLN A 78 -1.47 -10.11 2.63
C GLN A 78 -0.32 -10.81 1.88
N PRO A 79 0.78 -11.21 2.56
CA PRO A 79 1.86 -11.92 1.90
C PRO A 79 1.40 -13.28 1.39
N LEU A 80 2.02 -13.79 0.33
CA LEU A 80 1.65 -15.09 -0.24
C LEU A 80 2.00 -16.23 0.75
N HIS A 81 1.01 -16.98 1.22
CA HIS A 81 1.19 -18.08 2.20
C HIS A 81 1.45 -19.46 1.56
N MET A 82 1.41 -19.57 0.23
CA MET A 82 1.42 -20.86 -0.46
C MET A 82 2.84 -21.32 -0.83
N PHE A 83 3.36 -22.30 -0.11
CA PHE A 83 4.52 -23.10 -0.54
C PHE A 83 4.08 -24.03 -1.67
N MET A 84 4.40 -23.69 -2.92
CA MET A 84 4.09 -24.52 -4.09
C MET A 84 5.35 -25.00 -4.78
N LYS A 85 5.41 -26.30 -5.11
CA LYS A 85 6.51 -26.90 -5.89
C LYS A 85 6.62 -26.18 -7.25
N GLY A 86 7.78 -25.56 -7.52
CA GLY A 86 8.05 -24.83 -8.77
C GLY A 86 7.70 -23.33 -8.76
N ARG A 87 7.29 -22.74 -7.63
CA ARG A 87 7.17 -21.28 -7.45
C ARG A 87 8.32 -20.72 -6.60
N SER A 88 8.15 -19.52 -6.03
CA SER A 88 9.12 -18.84 -5.15
C SER A 88 9.74 -19.81 -4.13
N SER A 89 11.06 -19.73 -3.95
CA SER A 89 11.77 -20.60 -3.00
C SER A 89 11.24 -20.40 -1.58
N ALA A 90 11.33 -21.43 -0.73
CA ALA A 90 10.99 -21.30 0.69
C ALA A 90 11.72 -20.14 1.35
N LYS A 91 13.00 -19.93 0.99
CA LYS A 91 13.81 -18.79 1.45
C LYS A 91 13.19 -17.44 1.06
N THR A 92 12.72 -17.30 -0.18
CA THR A 92 12.08 -16.06 -0.66
C THR A 92 10.77 -15.79 0.08
N LEU A 93 9.93 -16.82 0.26
CA LEU A 93 8.66 -16.70 0.97
C LEU A 93 8.87 -16.34 2.44
N SER A 94 9.77 -17.04 3.15
CA SER A 94 10.10 -16.71 4.53
C SER A 94 10.66 -15.30 4.66
N THR A 95 11.53 -14.86 3.74
CA THR A 95 12.06 -13.49 3.76
C THR A 95 10.95 -12.45 3.59
N LEU A 96 10.02 -12.68 2.66
CA LEU A 96 8.89 -11.78 2.43
C LEU A 96 7.95 -11.73 3.64
N MET A 97 7.62 -12.88 4.22
CA MET A 97 6.76 -12.96 5.42
C MET A 97 7.40 -12.27 6.62
N THR A 98 8.68 -12.54 6.89
CA THR A 98 9.42 -11.87 7.97
C THR A 98 9.45 -10.37 7.76
N PHE A 99 9.74 -9.92 6.53
CA PHE A 99 9.81 -8.49 6.23
C PHE A 99 8.43 -7.81 6.33
N ASN A 100 7.38 -8.46 5.86
CA ASN A 100 6.00 -7.99 6.00
C ASN A 100 5.61 -7.83 7.48
N GLY A 101 5.96 -8.81 8.32
CA GLY A 101 5.74 -8.71 9.77
C GLY A 101 6.50 -7.56 10.43
N ILE A 102 7.78 -7.36 10.08
CA ILE A 102 8.58 -6.24 10.61
C ILE A 102 7.95 -4.89 10.26
N VAL A 103 7.58 -4.69 8.99
CA VAL A 103 6.98 -3.41 8.54
C VAL A 103 5.59 -3.22 9.13
N SER A 104 4.80 -4.29 9.27
CA SER A 104 3.48 -4.22 9.92
C SER A 104 3.60 -3.80 11.38
N TRP A 105 4.60 -4.32 12.10
CA TRP A 105 4.89 -3.89 13.46
C TRP A 105 5.32 -2.42 13.54
N LEU A 106 6.20 -1.97 12.64
CA LEU A 106 6.62 -0.55 12.59
C LEU A 106 5.43 0.39 12.38
N VAL A 107 4.52 0.03 11.49
CA VAL A 107 3.31 0.82 11.21
C VAL A 107 2.39 0.82 12.43
N TYR A 108 2.18 -0.32 13.07
CA TYR A 108 1.39 -0.41 14.30
C TYR A 108 2.00 0.40 15.45
N GLU A 109 3.31 0.28 15.68
CA GLU A 109 4.03 0.99 16.74
C GLU A 109 3.92 2.51 16.57
N LEU A 110 4.00 3.00 15.33
CA LEU A 110 3.98 4.44 15.07
C LEU A 110 2.56 5.02 15.04
N PHE A 111 1.61 4.36 14.38
CA PHE A 111 0.26 4.89 14.20
C PHE A 111 -0.71 4.51 15.32
N GLU A 112 -0.36 3.53 16.16
CA GLU A 112 -1.26 2.92 17.16
C GLU A 112 -2.58 2.38 16.56
N ILE A 113 -2.58 2.08 15.26
CA ILE A 113 -3.70 1.51 14.51
C ILE A 113 -3.32 0.10 14.07
N GLU A 114 -4.12 -0.90 14.44
CA GLU A 114 -3.91 -2.29 14.02
C GLU A 114 -4.12 -2.46 12.50
N PRO A 115 -3.09 -2.86 11.72
CA PRO A 115 -3.24 -3.03 10.28
C PRO A 115 -4.11 -4.23 9.92
N GLN A 116 -5.04 -4.02 9.00
CA GLN A 116 -5.88 -5.08 8.44
C GLN A 116 -5.24 -5.69 7.19
N TYR A 117 -5.13 -7.01 7.14
CA TYR A 117 -4.60 -7.69 5.96
C TYR A 117 -5.68 -7.97 4.93
N ILE A 118 -5.40 -7.64 3.67
CA ILE A 118 -6.30 -7.92 2.55
C ILE A 118 -5.57 -8.70 1.46
N ALA A 119 -6.18 -9.80 1.00
CA ALA A 119 -5.66 -10.53 -0.15
C ALA A 119 -5.75 -9.67 -1.42
N ALA A 120 -4.71 -9.68 -2.27
CA ALA A 120 -4.69 -8.93 -3.52
C ALA A 120 -5.91 -9.18 -4.43
N THR A 121 -6.45 -10.40 -4.44
CA THR A 121 -7.68 -10.74 -5.16
C THR A 121 -8.91 -10.06 -4.59
N SER A 122 -9.00 -9.98 -3.26
CA SER A 122 -10.10 -9.32 -2.56
C SER A 122 -10.04 -7.81 -2.76
N ALA A 123 -8.85 -7.19 -2.61
CA ALA A 123 -8.67 -5.76 -2.83
C ALA A 123 -9.07 -5.35 -4.26
N ARG A 124 -8.58 -6.09 -5.27
CA ARG A 124 -8.99 -5.88 -6.68
C ARG A 124 -10.50 -6.00 -6.88
N LYS A 125 -11.12 -7.00 -6.24
CA LYS A 125 -12.58 -7.23 -6.35
C LYS A 125 -13.36 -6.05 -5.76
N GLN A 126 -12.95 -5.52 -4.61
CA GLN A 126 -13.57 -4.34 -4.00
C GLN A 126 -13.48 -3.13 -4.93
N CYS A 127 -12.34 -2.93 -5.59
CA CYS A 127 -12.15 -1.87 -6.58
C CYS A 127 -12.81 -2.15 -7.95
N GLY A 128 -13.59 -3.22 -8.10
CA GLY A 128 -14.24 -3.56 -9.37
C GLY A 128 -13.31 -4.07 -10.47
N ILE A 129 -12.05 -4.40 -10.15
CA ILE A 129 -11.02 -4.81 -11.12
C ILE A 129 -11.15 -6.31 -11.40
N LYS A 130 -11.67 -6.66 -12.59
CA LYS A 130 -11.81 -8.04 -13.05
C LYS A 130 -10.62 -8.48 -13.89
N VAL A 131 -9.81 -9.40 -13.36
CA VAL A 131 -8.70 -10.02 -14.10
C VAL A 131 -9.19 -11.29 -14.79
N LYS A 132 -9.27 -11.28 -16.13
CA LYS A 132 -9.62 -12.48 -16.91
C LYS A 132 -8.50 -13.52 -16.82
N ARG A 133 -8.87 -14.80 -16.88
CA ARG A 133 -7.90 -15.91 -16.88
C ARG A 133 -6.92 -15.75 -18.06
N GLY A 134 -5.63 -15.91 -17.78
CA GLY A 134 -4.54 -15.78 -18.77
C GLY A 134 -3.98 -14.36 -18.93
N LEU A 135 -4.63 -13.34 -18.34
CA LEU A 135 -4.06 -11.99 -18.28
C LEU A 135 -3.16 -11.81 -17.07
N LYS A 136 -2.13 -10.97 -17.21
CA LYS A 136 -1.28 -10.56 -16.09
C LYS A 136 -2.01 -9.53 -15.24
N ALA A 137 -2.22 -9.87 -13.97
CA ALA A 137 -2.97 -9.02 -13.07
C ALA A 137 -2.38 -7.62 -12.90
N LYS A 138 -1.05 -7.49 -12.76
CA LYS A 138 -0.36 -6.20 -12.61
C LYS A 138 -0.61 -5.25 -13.81
N GLU A 139 -0.64 -5.77 -15.04
CA GLU A 139 -0.92 -4.97 -16.24
C GLU A 139 -2.39 -4.51 -16.28
N VAL A 140 -3.31 -5.39 -15.90
CA VAL A 140 -4.76 -5.06 -15.84
C VAL A 140 -5.03 -3.99 -14.78
N VAL A 141 -4.42 -4.12 -13.59
CA VAL A 141 -4.55 -3.14 -12.51
C VAL A 141 -4.01 -1.79 -12.95
N LEU A 142 -2.78 -1.75 -13.49
CA LEU A 142 -2.16 -0.51 -13.95
C LEU A 142 -3.02 0.20 -15.00
N LYS A 143 -3.50 -0.55 -16.01
CA LYS A 143 -4.39 -0.01 -17.04
C LYS A 143 -5.67 0.56 -16.44
N HIS A 144 -6.32 -0.18 -15.54
CA HIS A 144 -7.54 0.28 -14.90
C HIS A 144 -7.33 1.60 -14.14
N LEU A 145 -6.25 1.71 -13.37
CA LEU A 145 -5.93 2.95 -12.65
C LEU A 145 -5.62 4.10 -13.60
N LEU A 146 -4.87 3.89 -14.68
CA LEU A 146 -4.59 4.96 -15.65
C LEU A 146 -5.86 5.47 -16.35
N GLU A 147 -6.88 4.62 -16.51
CA GLU A 147 -8.16 4.99 -17.12
C GLU A 147 -9.10 5.73 -16.15
N HIS A 148 -9.12 5.35 -14.86
CA HIS A 148 -10.13 5.81 -13.90
C HIS A 148 -9.59 6.74 -12.81
N GLU A 149 -8.28 6.72 -12.53
CA GLU A 149 -7.63 7.48 -11.47
C GLU A 149 -6.79 8.61 -12.07
N LYS A 150 -7.40 9.80 -12.21
CA LYS A 150 -6.74 10.95 -12.86
C LYS A 150 -5.50 11.43 -12.09
N ALA A 151 -5.49 11.28 -10.77
CA ALA A 151 -4.37 11.63 -9.91
C ALA A 151 -3.16 10.69 -10.13
N PHE A 152 -3.39 9.46 -10.58
CA PHE A 152 -2.32 8.48 -10.76
C PHE A 152 -1.53 8.74 -12.04
N LYS A 153 -0.28 9.18 -11.87
CA LYS A 153 0.71 9.42 -12.93
C LYS A 153 1.87 8.44 -12.80
N ILE A 154 2.35 7.98 -13.96
CA ILE A 154 3.47 7.05 -14.06
C ILE A 154 4.54 7.57 -15.00
N GLU A 155 5.73 7.02 -14.83
CA GLU A 155 6.86 7.27 -15.70
C GLU A 155 7.15 6.06 -16.56
N TYR A 156 7.61 6.32 -17.78
CA TYR A 156 7.99 5.31 -18.74
C TYR A 156 9.50 5.29 -18.93
N THR A 157 10.03 4.08 -19.13
CA THR A 157 11.41 3.89 -19.56
C THR A 157 11.60 4.39 -20.99
N LYS A 158 12.86 4.53 -21.42
CA LYS A 158 13.21 4.89 -22.81
C LYS A 158 12.61 3.93 -23.86
N PHE A 159 12.27 2.71 -23.46
CA PHE A 159 11.67 1.68 -24.31
C PHE A 159 10.13 1.68 -24.27
N GLY A 160 9.50 2.66 -23.60
CA GLY A 160 8.05 2.77 -23.50
C GLY A 160 7.38 1.85 -22.47
N ASN A 161 8.16 1.07 -21.71
CA ASN A 161 7.61 0.25 -20.63
C ASN A 161 7.44 1.08 -19.35
N PRO A 162 6.34 0.91 -18.58
CA PRO A 162 6.21 1.51 -17.25
C PRO A 162 7.40 1.18 -16.36
N LYS A 163 7.88 2.16 -15.58
CA LYS A 163 8.90 1.88 -14.56
C LYS A 163 8.37 0.86 -13.53
N PRO A 164 9.21 -0.04 -12.99
CA PRO A 164 8.78 -1.08 -12.05
C PRO A 164 7.94 -0.55 -10.87
N GLU A 165 8.38 0.56 -10.27
CA GLU A 165 7.72 1.27 -9.18
C GLU A 165 6.25 1.65 -9.48
N SER A 166 5.89 1.77 -10.76
CA SER A 166 4.50 2.04 -11.17
C SER A 166 3.55 0.91 -10.77
N TYR A 167 4.02 -0.33 -10.79
CA TYR A 167 3.20 -1.48 -10.41
C TYR A 167 3.02 -1.57 -8.90
N ASP A 168 4.09 -1.35 -8.12
CA ASP A 168 4.02 -1.41 -6.65
C ASP A 168 3.17 -0.24 -6.10
N ARG A 169 3.27 0.96 -6.71
CA ARG A 169 2.34 2.08 -6.43
C ARG A 169 0.90 1.74 -6.78
N ALA A 170 0.67 1.09 -7.93
CA ALA A 170 -0.66 0.69 -8.36
C ALA A 170 -1.29 -0.33 -7.40
N ASP A 171 -0.51 -1.32 -6.95
CA ASP A 171 -0.98 -2.33 -5.99
C ASP A 171 -1.32 -1.67 -4.63
N ALA A 172 -0.49 -0.75 -4.13
CA ALA A 172 -0.79 0.03 -2.91
C ALA A 172 -2.04 0.91 -3.02
N ILE A 173 -2.27 1.57 -4.17
CA ILE A 173 -3.49 2.34 -4.44
C ILE A 173 -4.72 1.44 -4.37
N VAL A 174 -4.65 0.24 -4.95
CA VAL A 174 -5.75 -0.74 -4.88
C VAL A 174 -6.02 -1.15 -3.45
N VAL A 175 -4.99 -1.37 -2.63
CA VAL A 175 -5.15 -1.69 -1.20
C VAL A 175 -5.83 -0.54 -0.46
N ALA A 176 -5.37 0.71 -0.63
CA ALA A 176 -5.93 1.88 0.04
C ALA A 176 -7.41 2.11 -0.33
N LYS A 177 -7.74 2.06 -1.63
CA LYS A 177 -9.12 2.25 -2.11
C LYS A 177 -10.03 1.10 -1.70
N ALA A 178 -9.52 -0.13 -1.67
CA ALA A 178 -10.30 -1.25 -1.18
C ALA A 178 -10.66 -1.07 0.31
N GLY A 179 -9.70 -0.62 1.12
CA GLY A 179 -9.96 -0.27 2.52
C GLY A 179 -10.98 0.85 2.66
N ASP A 180 -10.85 1.96 1.92
CA ASP A 180 -11.82 3.07 1.94
C ASP A 180 -13.25 2.63 1.58
N ILE A 181 -13.40 1.69 0.64
CA ILE A 181 -14.70 1.10 0.29
C ILE A 181 -15.23 0.21 1.42
N ILE A 182 -14.36 -0.59 2.05
CA ILE A 182 -14.75 -1.48 3.15
C ILE A 182 -15.26 -0.67 4.33
N GLU A 183 -14.50 0.35 4.77
CA GLU A 183 -14.87 1.16 5.93
C GLU A 183 -16.19 1.90 5.72
N LYS A 184 -16.41 2.47 4.53
CA LYS A 184 -17.69 3.10 4.20
C LYS A 184 -18.88 2.15 4.26
N ASN A 185 -18.71 0.92 3.79
CA ASN A 185 -19.78 -0.07 3.87
C ASN A 185 -20.07 -0.46 5.33
N LEU A 186 -19.03 -0.56 6.17
CA LEU A 186 -19.19 -0.83 7.60
C LEU A 186 -19.90 0.32 8.34
N GLU A 187 -19.59 1.57 7.99
CA GLU A 187 -20.28 2.74 8.54
C GLU A 187 -21.77 2.77 8.14
N LEU A 188 -22.09 2.44 6.88
CA LEU A 188 -23.46 2.37 6.38
C LEU A 188 -24.28 1.25 7.04
N ASP A 189 -23.66 0.10 7.32
CA ASP A 189 -24.33 -1.03 7.97
C ASP A 189 -24.62 -0.76 9.46
N GLN A 190 -23.97 0.24 10.06
CA GLN A 190 -24.13 0.64 11.47
C GLN A 190 -25.09 1.83 11.66
N ALA A 191 -25.52 2.49 10.58
CA ALA A 191 -26.41 3.65 10.58
C ALA A 191 -27.89 3.27 10.40
#